data_AF-A0A6N7R1Y6-F1
#
_entry.id   AF-A0A6N7R1Y6-F1
#
_cell.length_a   1.000
_cell.length_b   1.000
_cell.length_c   1.000
_cell.angle_alpha   90.00
_cell.angle_beta   90.00
_cell.angle_gamma   90.00
#
_symmetry.space_group_name_H-M   'P 1'
#
loop_
_entity.id
_entity.type
_entity.pdbx_description
1 polymer ?
#
loop_
_entity_poly.entity_id
_entity_poly.type
_entity_poly.pdbx_seq_one_letter_code
_entity_poly.pdbx_strand_id
1 'polypeptide(L)'
;MNKKKLRYAILKEIDNGNKALTEENFAVTADQFDEAIRFLNRENYLGGVFYADDRPWLIEGTAYLTEDGESYLEENSSLAKTYKGLKEIRDWLKL
;
A
#
# COMPACT_ATOMS: atom_id res chain seq x y z
N MET A 1 -14.05 0.71 -5.67
CA MET A 1 -12.90 0.59 -4.75
C MET A 1 -12.19 1.92 -4.66
N ASN A 2 -11.89 2.40 -3.46
CA ASN A 2 -11.21 3.67 -3.27
C ASN A 2 -9.68 3.54 -3.43
N LYS A 3 -9.14 3.96 -4.58
CA LYS A 3 -7.69 3.86 -4.90
C LYS A 3 -6.81 4.60 -3.90
N LYS A 4 -7.26 5.76 -3.40
CA LYS A 4 -6.53 6.57 -2.42
C LYS A 4 -6.39 5.83 -1.09
N LYS A 5 -7.48 5.21 -0.62
CA LYS A 5 -7.47 4.37 0.58
C LYS A 5 -6.56 3.15 0.43
N LEU A 6 -6.60 2.46 -0.71
CA LEU A 6 -5.72 1.32 -0.96
C LEU A 6 -4.24 1.71 -0.89
N ARG A 7 -3.85 2.78 -1.60
CA ARG A 7 -2.47 3.30 -1.59
C ARG A 7 -2.01 3.69 -0.19
N TYR A 8 -2.85 4.43 0.53
CA TYR A 8 -2.59 4.81 1.92
C TYR A 8 -2.38 3.57 2.81
N ALA A 9 -3.26 2.57 2.71
CA ALA A 9 -3.15 1.38 3.53
C ALA A 9 -1.88 0.57 3.21
N ILE A 10 -1.51 0.42 1.94
CA ILE A 10 -0.26 -0.24 1.56
C ILE A 10 0.95 0.45 2.20
N LEU A 11 1.07 1.78 2.02
CA LEU A 11 2.16 2.55 2.63
C LEU A 11 2.14 2.43 4.16
N LYS A 12 0.95 2.51 4.78
CA LYS A 12 0.83 2.46 6.23
C LYS A 12 1.23 1.10 6.81
N GLU A 13 0.94 0.01 6.11
CA GLU A 13 1.34 -1.32 6.55
C GLU A 13 2.85 -1.53 6.42
N ILE A 14 3.47 -1.02 5.36
CA ILE A 14 4.95 -1.05 5.22
C ILE A 14 5.62 -0.21 6.31
N ASP A 15 5.09 0.99 6.60
CA ASP A 15 5.51 1.85 7.71
C ASP A 15 5.38 1.16 9.08
N ASN A 16 4.30 0.39 9.28
CA ASN A 16 4.09 -0.44 10.47
C ASN A 16 5.01 -1.68 10.52
N GLY A 17 5.86 -1.90 9.51
CA GLY A 17 6.80 -3.02 9.44
C GLY A 17 6.22 -4.31 8.88
N ASN A 18 5.05 -4.28 8.22
CA ASN A 18 4.53 -5.44 7.48
C ASN A 18 5.25 -5.58 6.14
N LYS A 19 5.86 -6.75 5.94
CA LYS A 19 6.86 -6.95 4.89
C LYS A 19 6.45 -7.96 3.82
N ALA A 20 5.32 -8.64 4.00
CA ALA A 20 4.77 -9.60 3.02
C ALA A 20 3.31 -9.25 2.79
N LEU A 21 3.08 -8.26 1.91
CA LEU A 21 1.76 -7.76 1.57
C LEU A 21 1.37 -8.27 0.17
N THR A 22 0.16 -8.84 0.08
CA THR A 22 -0.44 -9.33 -1.16
C THR A 22 -1.84 -8.76 -1.34
N GLU A 23 -2.39 -8.87 -2.56
CA GLU A 23 -3.76 -8.50 -2.89
C GLU A 23 -4.81 -9.12 -1.96
N GLU A 24 -4.53 -10.32 -1.44
CA GLU A 24 -5.41 -11.05 -0.52
C GLU A 24 -5.52 -10.35 0.83
N ASN A 25 -4.43 -9.78 1.35
CA ASN A 25 -4.46 -9.03 2.61
C ASN A 25 -5.41 -7.83 2.54
N PHE A 26 -5.55 -7.23 1.35
CA PHE A 26 -6.40 -6.07 1.11
C PHE A 26 -7.78 -6.44 0.58
N ALA A 27 -8.04 -7.73 0.33
CA ALA A 27 -9.26 -8.24 -0.30
C ALA A 27 -9.60 -7.52 -1.63
N VAL A 28 -8.56 -7.26 -2.44
CA VAL A 28 -8.66 -6.63 -3.78
C VAL A 28 -8.21 -7.61 -4.85
N THR A 29 -8.41 -7.27 -6.13
CA THR A 29 -7.87 -8.09 -7.23
C THR A 29 -6.36 -7.84 -7.40
N ALA A 30 -5.67 -8.81 -8.02
CA ALA A 30 -4.27 -8.67 -8.45
C ALA A 30 -4.03 -7.35 -9.19
N ASP A 31 -4.81 -7.06 -10.23
CA ASP A 31 -4.66 -5.82 -11.03
C ASP A 31 -4.79 -4.54 -10.19
N GLN A 32 -5.69 -4.55 -9.21
CA GLN A 32 -5.92 -3.40 -8.34
C GLN A 32 -4.74 -3.15 -7.40
N PHE A 33 -4.17 -4.23 -6.86
CA PHE A 33 -2.98 -4.18 -6.04
C PHE A 33 -1.77 -3.75 -6.86
N ASP A 34 -1.55 -4.39 -8.01
CA ASP A 34 -0.44 -4.10 -8.91
C ASP A 34 -0.45 -2.65 -9.42
N GLU A 35 -1.62 -2.13 -9.81
CA GLU A 35 -1.77 -0.72 -10.20
C GLU A 35 -1.42 0.22 -9.05
N ALA A 36 -1.79 -0.13 -7.81
CA ALA A 36 -1.46 0.66 -6.63
C ALA A 36 0.05 0.66 -6.37
N ILE A 37 0.72 -0.50 -6.41
CA ILE A 37 2.17 -0.58 -6.23
C ILE A 37 2.91 0.15 -7.34
N ARG A 38 2.53 -0.05 -8.61
CA ARG A 38 3.14 0.64 -9.76
C ARG A 38 2.98 2.16 -9.65
N PHE A 39 1.82 2.64 -9.19
CA PHE A 39 1.63 4.08 -8.92
C PHE A 39 2.55 4.56 -7.80
N LEU A 40 2.55 3.88 -6.65
CA LEU A 40 3.37 4.28 -5.51
C LEU A 40 4.86 4.30 -5.86
N ASN A 41 5.33 3.33 -6.64
CA ASN A 41 6.71 3.27 -7.07
C ASN A 41 7.04 4.34 -8.13
N ARG A 42 6.19 4.55 -9.13
CA ARG A 42 6.40 5.56 -10.17
C ARG A 42 6.42 6.98 -9.62
N GLU A 43 5.54 7.28 -8.67
CA GLU A 43 5.47 8.60 -8.03
C GLU A 43 6.45 8.74 -6.86
N ASN A 44 7.43 7.84 -6.74
CA ASN A 44 8.47 7.86 -5.72
C ASN A 44 7.96 7.80 -4.26
N TYR A 45 6.76 7.28 -3.99
CA TYR A 45 6.28 7.06 -2.61
C TYR A 45 6.81 5.76 -1.99
N LEU A 46 7.19 4.79 -2.83
CA LEU A 46 7.58 3.45 -2.40
C LEU A 46 8.81 2.95 -3.17
N GLY A 47 9.86 2.60 -2.43
CA GLY A 47 11.09 1.99 -2.95
C GLY A 47 11.15 0.48 -2.76
N GLY A 48 12.12 -0.17 -3.40
CA GLY A 48 12.43 -1.59 -3.17
C GLY A 48 11.41 -2.59 -3.72
N VAL A 49 10.62 -2.17 -4.71
CA VAL A 49 9.68 -3.04 -5.44
C VAL A 49 10.46 -3.93 -6.42
N PHE A 50 10.22 -5.23 -6.35
CA PHE A 50 10.76 -6.20 -7.30
C PHE A 50 9.78 -6.46 -8.43
N TYR A 51 10.25 -6.85 -9.62
CA TYR A 51 9.39 -7.21 -10.74
C TYR A 51 9.66 -8.63 -11.21
N ALA A 52 8.60 -9.45 -11.24
CA ALA A 52 8.62 -10.82 -11.74
C ALA A 52 7.27 -11.15 -12.39
N ASP A 53 7.29 -11.91 -13.48
CA ASP A 53 6.08 -12.30 -14.25
C ASP A 53 5.20 -11.11 -14.65
N ASP A 54 5.83 -9.98 -15.00
CA ASP A 54 5.17 -8.68 -15.28
C ASP A 54 4.23 -8.21 -14.15
N ARG A 55 4.60 -8.50 -12.89
CA ARG A 55 3.91 -7.99 -11.71
C ARG A 55 4.90 -7.35 -10.73
N PRO A 56 4.49 -6.32 -9.98
CA PRO A 56 5.26 -5.82 -8.85
C PRO A 56 5.12 -6.74 -7.64
N TRP A 57 6.24 -7.04 -6.98
CA TRP A 57 6.31 -7.87 -5.78
C TRP A 57 6.94 -7.08 -4.64
N LEU A 58 6.30 -7.17 -3.47
CA LEU A 58 6.85 -6.67 -2.21
C LEU A 58 7.54 -7.84 -1.49
N ILE A 59 8.84 -8.00 -1.75
CA ILE A 59 9.64 -9.04 -1.12
C ILE A 59 9.93 -8.61 0.32
N GLU A 60 9.93 -9.59 1.24
CA GLU A 60 10.19 -9.35 2.64
C GLU A 60 11.53 -8.62 2.84
N GLY A 61 11.46 -7.45 3.48
CA GLY A 61 12.63 -6.65 3.83
C GLY A 61 13.18 -5.78 2.70
N THR A 62 12.55 -5.75 1.51
CA THR A 62 13.01 -4.88 0.41
C THR A 62 12.21 -3.60 0.31
N ALA A 63 10.90 -3.64 0.57
CA ALA A 63 10.03 -2.48 0.43
C ALA A 63 10.25 -1.45 1.56
N TYR A 64 10.39 -0.17 1.21
CA TYR A 64 10.56 0.93 2.16
C TYR A 64 9.89 2.21 1.66
N LEU A 65 9.45 3.06 2.59
CA LEU A 65 8.93 4.38 2.27
C LEU A 65 10.08 5.34 1.93
N THR A 66 9.85 6.20 0.97
CA THR A 66 10.67 7.40 0.75
C THR A 66 10.16 8.54 1.62
N GLU A 67 10.88 9.66 1.64
CA GLU A 67 10.41 10.91 2.27
C GLU A 67 9.04 11.37 1.69
N ASP A 68 8.85 11.23 0.37
CA ASP A 68 7.56 11.53 -0.27
C ASP A 68 6.46 10.59 0.23
N GLY A 69 6.78 9.32 0.44
CA GLY A 69 5.86 8.32 0.97
C GLY A 69 5.44 8.60 2.40
N GLU A 70 6.37 9.05 3.24
CA GLU A 70 6.11 9.49 4.62
C GLU A 70 5.21 10.74 4.60
N SER A 71 5.56 11.74 3.78
CA SER A 71 4.77 12.96 3.59
C SER A 71 3.34 12.65 3.13
N TYR A 72 3.18 11.68 2.22
CA TYR A 72 1.87 11.22 1.77
C TYR A 72 1.02 10.68 2.93
N LEU A 73 1.61 9.95 3.88
CA LEU A 73 0.88 9.47 5.06
C LEU A 73 0.43 10.63 5.96
N GLU A 74 1.29 11.62 6.18
CA GLU A 74 1.00 12.80 7.00
C GLU A 74 -0.12 13.67 6.41
N GLU A 75 -0.03 14.00 5.12
CA GLU A 75 -1.04 14.77 4.38
C GLU A 75 -2.40 14.07 4.38
N ASN A 76 -2.40 12.74 4.49
CA ASN A 76 -3.60 11.92 4.53
C ASN A 76 -3.95 11.44 5.95
N SER A 77 -3.50 12.15 6.99
CA SER A 77 -3.77 11.85 8.41
C SER A 77 -5.24 11.69 8.79
N SER A 78 -6.19 12.22 8.00
CA SER A 78 -7.62 11.94 8.18
C SER A 78 -7.96 10.46 7.96
N LEU A 79 -7.27 9.78 7.04
CA LEU A 79 -7.37 8.34 6.84
C LEU A 79 -6.80 7.58 8.03
N ALA A 80 -5.73 8.07 8.67
CA ALA A 80 -5.15 7.47 9.87
C ALA A 80 -6.17 7.31 11.00
N LYS A 81 -7.10 8.26 11.14
CA LYS A 81 -8.15 8.20 12.18
C LYS A 81 -9.17 7.09 11.97
N THR A 82 -9.33 6.63 10.73
CA THR A 82 -10.35 5.63 10.36
C THR A 82 -9.74 4.29 9.98
N TYR A 83 -8.45 4.27 9.63
CA TYR A 83 -7.72 3.07 9.31
C TYR A 83 -7.40 2.29 10.58
N LYS A 84 -7.78 1.01 10.61
CA LYS A 84 -7.63 0.12 11.78
C LYS A 84 -6.83 -1.14 11.45
N GLY A 85 -5.99 -1.08 10.42
CA GLY A 85 -5.17 -2.20 9.96
C GLY A 85 -5.91 -3.19 9.06
N LEU A 86 -5.18 -4.23 8.62
CA LEU A 86 -5.64 -5.22 7.66
C LEU A 86 -6.90 -5.99 8.09
N LYS A 87 -7.14 -6.16 9.40
CA LYS A 87 -8.30 -6.91 9.90
C LYS A 87 -9.64 -6.29 9.48
N GLU A 88 -9.72 -4.96 9.40
CA GLU A 88 -10.95 -4.23 9.04
C GLU A 88 -10.89 -3.65 7.61
N ILE A 89 -9.86 -3.99 6.83
CA ILE A 89 -9.56 -3.29 5.58
C ILE A 89 -10.63 -3.48 4.51
N ARG A 90 -11.23 -4.67 4.45
CA ARG A 90 -12.25 -5.00 3.43
C ARG A 90 -13.47 -4.08 3.52
N ASP A 91 -13.90 -3.77 4.73
CA ASP A 91 -15.05 -2.87 4.94
C ASP A 91 -14.61 -1.42 4.79
N TRP A 92 -13.43 -1.08 5.31
CA TRP A 92 -12.88 0.27 5.21
C TRP A 92 -12.65 0.75 3.78
N LEU A 93 -12.24 -0.14 2.85
CA LEU A 93 -12.05 0.16 1.42
C LEU A 93 -13.35 0.39 0.64
N LYS A 94 -14.50 -0.06 1.17
CA LYS A 94 -15.83 0.10 0.56
C LYS A 94 -16.54 1.38 1.00
N LEU A 95 -16.24 1.86 2.21
CA LEU A 95 -16.69 3.15 2.74
C LEU A 95 -16.11 4.30 1.91
#